data_AF-A0A915ZR11-F1
#
_entry.id   AF-A0A915ZR11-F1
#
_cell.length_a   1.000
_cell.length_b   1.000
_cell.length_c   1.000
_cell.angle_alpha   90.00
_cell.angle_beta   90.00
_cell.angle_gamma   90.00
#
_symmetry.space_group_name_H-M   'P 1'
#
loop_
_entity.id
_entity.type
_entity.pdbx_description
1 polymer ?
#
loop_
_entity_poly.entity_id
_entity_poly.type
_entity_poly.pdbx_seq_one_letter_code
_entity_poly.pdbx_strand_id
1 'polypeptide(L)'
;MPKFAVREWAELISDPISMGEQDKQIFEHAGLPSVNDKLSITLRLKINKHRSNWATIFHKGAESSDCTPSLWLTKNNSALNPRFKGNWNNNAGFSEIGDGLILDKWHHIAYTLSDLEKRLDIYVDGEWIGFYSIPVVKDQRVIFNDGPLHIGCAHNYYGFIGEISNFRYFNWRLSAEEVMEDFFNESQKKPIVCGSKIALVHVSTRKYLSTKGVKYDFAPKNKHYMVICSGQEIDLKNDVWTVIGANGKSINEGDLISLNNIIGFRHQETGCYLHSHNTSYERVTPISKLQQVTLCSDRCMDDNWLIRRYNSITSYDTGHLMNGDIICLFHINTNKPALYSHTVLLGDESQEVSCYGDGSENNNKWRIELIN
;
A
#
# COMPACT_ATOMS: atom_id res chain seq x y z
N MET A 1 -22.62 15.45 23.81
CA MET A 1 -22.06 15.65 22.46
C MET A 1 -21.26 14.41 22.14
N PRO A 2 -21.45 13.74 20.99
CA PRO A 2 -20.58 12.63 20.63
C PRO A 2 -19.18 13.20 20.48
N LYS A 3 -18.23 12.72 21.30
CA LYS A 3 -16.80 12.99 21.05
C LYS A 3 -16.54 12.56 19.61
N PHE A 4 -15.90 13.41 18.82
CA PHE A 4 -15.35 12.99 17.53
C PHE A 4 -14.63 11.66 17.73
N ALA A 5 -14.96 10.64 16.93
CA ALA A 5 -14.28 9.35 17.01
C ALA A 5 -12.81 9.59 16.61
N VAL A 6 -11.94 9.70 17.61
CA VAL A 6 -10.50 9.80 17.39
C VAL A 6 -10.08 8.46 16.78
N ARG A 7 -9.51 8.51 15.57
CA ARG A 7 -8.88 7.34 14.97
C ARG A 7 -7.65 7.01 15.81
N GLU A 8 -7.71 5.88 16.49
CA GLU A 8 -6.69 5.38 17.40
C GLU A 8 -6.28 3.99 16.96
N TRP A 9 -4.99 3.71 17.04
CA TRP A 9 -4.42 2.41 16.73
C TRP A 9 -3.30 2.07 17.71
N ALA A 10 -3.01 0.79 17.84
CA ALA A 10 -1.93 0.28 18.67
C ALA A 10 -1.13 -0.78 17.90
N GLU A 11 0.20 -0.70 17.97
CA GLU A 11 1.08 -1.81 17.58
C GLU A 11 1.27 -2.72 18.78
N LEU A 12 0.77 -3.94 18.67
CA LEU A 12 0.77 -4.94 19.74
C LEU A 12 1.99 -5.86 19.67
N ILE A 13 2.47 -6.13 18.45
CA ILE A 13 3.70 -6.86 18.17
C ILE A 13 4.44 -6.06 17.10
N SER A 14 5.62 -5.53 17.42
CA SER A 14 6.45 -4.78 16.48
C SER A 14 7.38 -5.72 15.71
N ASP A 15 8.38 -6.28 16.41
CA ASP A 15 9.40 -7.14 15.82
C ASP A 15 8.89 -8.58 15.60
N PRO A 16 9.49 -9.32 14.65
CA PRO A 16 9.18 -10.75 14.47
C PRO A 16 9.41 -11.56 15.73
N ILE A 17 8.36 -12.29 16.13
CA ILE A 17 8.43 -13.30 17.19
C ILE A 17 8.08 -14.66 16.61
N SER A 18 8.75 -15.71 17.11
CA SER A 18 8.38 -17.09 16.81
C SER A 18 7.18 -17.52 17.64
N MET A 19 6.27 -18.27 17.03
CA MET A 19 5.08 -18.84 17.67
C MET A 19 5.05 -20.34 17.43
N GLY A 20 4.88 -21.10 18.52
CA GLY A 20 4.48 -22.50 18.50
C GLY A 20 2.96 -22.66 18.53
N GLU A 21 2.48 -23.88 18.26
CA GLU A 21 1.04 -24.17 18.13
C GLU A 21 0.22 -23.97 19.42
N GLN A 22 0.86 -23.88 20.59
CA GLN A 22 0.22 -23.61 21.88
C GLN A 22 0.55 -22.21 22.42
N ASP A 23 1.44 -21.47 21.74
CA ASP A 23 1.86 -20.15 22.19
C ASP A 23 0.74 -19.14 21.98
N LYS A 24 0.61 -18.21 22.92
CA LYS A 24 -0.38 -17.15 22.86
C LYS A 24 0.15 -15.84 23.43
N GLN A 25 -0.20 -14.76 22.77
CA GLN A 25 -0.15 -13.41 23.33
C GLN A 25 -1.59 -12.98 23.64
N ILE A 26 -1.79 -12.39 24.81
CA ILE A 26 -3.12 -11.95 25.27
C ILE A 26 -3.05 -10.45 25.58
N PHE A 27 -3.94 -9.69 24.95
CA PHE A 27 -4.11 -8.26 25.19
C PHE A 27 -5.50 -8.01 25.77
N GLU A 28 -5.54 -7.47 26.99
CA GLU A 28 -6.79 -7.13 27.67
C GLU A 28 -7.55 -6.03 26.93
N HIS A 29 -8.88 -6.07 26.95
CA HIS A 29 -9.72 -5.11 26.23
C HIS A 29 -9.39 -3.65 26.59
N ALA A 30 -9.11 -3.37 27.86
CA ALA A 30 -8.77 -2.02 28.33
C ALA A 30 -7.47 -1.47 27.73
N GLY A 31 -6.59 -2.33 27.20
CA GLY A 31 -5.34 -1.93 26.53
C GLY A 31 -5.48 -1.75 25.01
N LEU A 32 -6.68 -1.97 24.45
CA LEU A 32 -6.93 -1.85 23.02
C LEU A 32 -7.67 -0.55 22.70
N PRO A 33 -7.42 0.05 21.51
CA PRO A 33 -8.24 1.15 21.00
C PRO A 33 -9.74 0.84 21.07
N SER A 34 -10.52 1.78 21.59
CA SER A 34 -11.97 1.58 21.79
C SER A 34 -12.71 1.48 20.45
N VAL A 35 -13.44 0.39 20.25
CA VAL A 35 -14.21 0.10 19.04
C VAL A 35 -15.70 0.34 19.29
N ASN A 36 -16.35 1.06 18.38
CA ASN A 36 -17.80 1.27 18.42
C ASN A 36 -18.52 0.39 17.39
N ASP A 37 -18.26 0.61 16.10
CA ASP A 37 -19.00 -0.02 14.99
C ASP A 37 -18.10 -0.59 13.89
N LYS A 38 -16.77 -0.45 14.02
CA LYS A 38 -15.80 -0.87 13.02
C LYS A 38 -14.40 -0.99 13.60
N LEU A 39 -13.58 -1.84 12.99
CA LEU A 39 -12.18 -2.05 13.36
C LEU A 39 -11.39 -2.58 12.18
N SER A 40 -10.07 -2.55 12.32
CA SER A 40 -9.18 -3.33 11.46
C SER A 40 -8.06 -3.96 12.27
N ILE A 41 -7.53 -5.06 11.76
CA ILE A 41 -6.29 -5.67 12.22
C ILE A 41 -5.40 -5.89 11.01
N THR A 42 -4.16 -5.43 11.09
CA THR A 42 -3.12 -5.79 10.12
C THR A 42 -2.01 -6.57 10.83
N LEU A 43 -1.37 -7.49 10.12
CA LEU A 43 -0.27 -8.28 10.64
C LEU A 43 0.59 -8.85 9.52
N ARG A 44 1.82 -9.20 9.85
CA ARG A 44 2.68 -10.06 9.02
C ARG A 44 2.68 -11.46 9.59
N LEU A 45 2.55 -12.44 8.71
CA LEU A 45 2.51 -13.84 9.08
C LEU A 45 3.39 -14.65 8.15
N LYS A 46 4.24 -15.49 8.73
CA LYS A 46 4.98 -16.53 8.03
C LYS A 46 4.71 -17.86 8.69
N ILE A 47 4.01 -18.75 7.98
CA ILE A 47 3.61 -20.05 8.51
C ILE A 47 4.60 -21.09 8.03
N ASN A 48 5.22 -21.84 8.94
CA ASN A 48 5.97 -23.05 8.57
C ASN A 48 5.02 -24.24 8.44
N LYS A 49 4.13 -24.43 9.43
CA LYS A 49 3.11 -25.48 9.42
C LYS A 49 2.03 -25.23 10.47
N HIS A 50 0.90 -25.92 10.37
CA HIS A 50 -0.07 -26.08 11.44
C HIS A 50 -0.66 -27.50 11.41
N ARG A 51 -1.38 -27.90 12.45
CA ARG A 51 -2.04 -29.22 12.49
C ARG A 51 -3.05 -29.35 11.34
N SER A 52 -3.43 -30.58 10.99
CA SER A 52 -4.55 -30.89 10.07
C SER A 52 -5.93 -30.57 10.67
N ASN A 53 -6.04 -29.41 11.31
CA ASN A 53 -7.25 -28.85 11.90
C ASN A 53 -7.21 -27.32 11.73
N TRP A 54 -8.31 -26.65 12.10
CA TRP A 54 -8.35 -25.19 12.16
C TRP A 54 -7.26 -24.66 13.10
N ALA A 55 -6.55 -23.63 12.65
CA ALA A 55 -5.54 -22.96 13.45
C ALA A 55 -5.90 -21.49 13.66
N THR A 56 -5.85 -21.02 14.90
CA THR A 56 -6.10 -19.62 15.22
C THR A 56 -4.90 -18.75 14.80
N ILE A 57 -5.17 -17.62 14.14
CA ILE A 57 -4.18 -16.54 13.99
C ILE A 57 -4.44 -15.51 15.09
N PHE A 58 -5.68 -15.03 15.19
CA PHE A 58 -6.14 -14.23 16.32
C PHE A 58 -7.63 -14.44 16.61
N HIS A 59 -8.03 -14.18 17.85
CA HIS A 59 -9.42 -14.27 18.29
C HIS A 59 -9.68 -13.32 19.46
N LYS A 60 -10.63 -12.38 19.30
CA LYS A 60 -11.07 -11.49 20.37
C LYS A 60 -12.42 -11.94 20.95
N GLY A 61 -12.41 -12.30 22.23
CA GLY A 61 -13.58 -12.75 22.98
C GLY A 61 -13.22 -13.42 24.31
N ALA A 62 -14.14 -13.36 25.28
CA ALA A 62 -13.99 -14.10 26.55
C ALA A 62 -14.31 -15.59 26.39
N GLU A 63 -15.15 -15.93 25.42
CA GLU A 63 -15.57 -17.29 25.11
C GLU A 63 -15.38 -17.59 23.61
N SER A 64 -15.30 -18.89 23.27
CA SER A 64 -15.17 -19.32 21.87
C SER A 64 -16.32 -18.87 20.96
N SER A 65 -17.47 -18.53 21.54
CA SER A 65 -18.66 -17.99 20.83
C SER A 65 -18.62 -16.48 20.60
N ASP A 66 -17.67 -15.77 21.18
CA ASP A 66 -17.50 -14.32 21.01
C ASP A 66 -16.34 -14.08 20.06
N CYS A 67 -16.58 -14.07 18.74
CA CYS A 67 -15.49 -14.11 17.76
C CYS A 67 -15.28 -12.82 16.96
N THR A 68 -15.50 -11.64 17.58
CA THR A 68 -15.42 -10.33 16.87
C THR A 68 -14.20 -9.50 17.31
N PRO A 69 -13.14 -9.40 16.49
CA PRO A 69 -12.88 -10.16 15.27
C PRO A 69 -12.17 -11.48 15.56
N SER A 70 -12.15 -12.38 14.57
CA SER A 70 -11.26 -13.53 14.58
C SER A 70 -10.82 -13.93 13.18
N LEU A 71 -9.61 -14.49 13.09
CA LEU A 71 -9.04 -14.98 11.84
C LEU A 71 -8.39 -16.34 12.10
N TRP A 72 -8.73 -17.28 11.22
CA TRP A 72 -8.33 -18.67 11.31
C TRP A 72 -7.70 -19.12 10.01
N LEU A 73 -6.89 -20.18 10.08
CA LEU A 73 -6.47 -20.97 8.95
C LEU A 73 -7.40 -22.18 8.81
N THR A 74 -7.83 -22.45 7.59
CA THR A 74 -8.59 -23.64 7.22
C THR A 74 -7.77 -24.91 7.40
N LYS A 75 -8.46 -26.04 7.41
CA LYS A 75 -7.81 -27.35 7.51
C LYS A 75 -7.00 -27.63 6.24
N ASN A 76 -5.76 -28.07 6.40
CA ASN A 76 -4.89 -28.65 5.36
C ASN A 76 -4.34 -27.71 4.27
N ASN A 77 -5.02 -26.64 3.88
CA ASN A 77 -4.53 -25.73 2.81
C ASN A 77 -4.12 -24.33 3.31
N SER A 78 -4.16 -24.05 4.62
CA SER A 78 -3.76 -22.76 5.18
C SER A 78 -4.46 -21.55 4.53
N ALA A 79 -5.67 -21.72 4.01
CA ALA A 79 -6.50 -20.63 3.49
C ALA A 79 -7.13 -19.85 4.64
N LEU A 80 -7.54 -18.61 4.38
CA LEU A 80 -8.04 -17.73 5.43
C LEU A 80 -9.52 -18.01 5.71
N ASN A 81 -9.89 -17.98 6.99
CA ASN A 81 -11.27 -18.07 7.47
C ASN A 81 -11.50 -16.93 8.47
N PRO A 82 -11.84 -15.74 7.97
CA PRO A 82 -12.19 -14.59 8.79
C PRO A 82 -13.62 -14.70 9.33
N ARG A 83 -13.80 -14.44 10.63
CA ARG A 83 -15.10 -14.57 11.32
C ARG A 83 -15.41 -13.40 12.24
N PHE A 84 -16.71 -13.15 12.41
CA PHE A 84 -17.27 -12.23 13.39
C PHE A 84 -18.64 -12.72 13.88
N LYS A 85 -19.06 -12.22 15.04
CA LYS A 85 -20.39 -12.45 15.62
C LYS A 85 -21.36 -11.40 15.10
N GLY A 86 -22.52 -11.83 14.61
CA GLY A 86 -23.67 -10.99 14.33
C GLY A 86 -24.88 -11.41 15.17
N ASN A 87 -25.90 -10.56 15.28
CA ASN A 87 -27.15 -10.91 15.98
C ASN A 87 -27.96 -12.02 15.30
N TRP A 88 -27.59 -12.44 14.08
CA TRP A 88 -28.24 -13.52 13.33
C TRP A 88 -27.41 -14.81 13.25
N ASN A 89 -26.08 -14.71 13.42
CA ASN A 89 -25.15 -15.82 13.28
C ASN A 89 -23.91 -15.53 14.13
N ASN A 90 -23.57 -16.45 15.03
CA ASN A 90 -22.41 -16.31 15.91
C ASN A 90 -21.06 -16.55 15.23
N ASN A 91 -21.06 -16.99 13.97
CA ASN A 91 -19.88 -17.33 13.18
C ASN A 91 -20.00 -16.81 11.73
N ALA A 92 -20.47 -15.57 11.56
CA ALA A 92 -20.59 -14.92 10.26
C ALA A 92 -19.21 -14.64 9.65
N GLY A 93 -19.13 -14.53 8.32
CA GLY A 93 -17.88 -14.37 7.58
C GLY A 93 -17.66 -15.49 6.55
N PHE A 94 -16.41 -15.75 6.21
CA PHE A 94 -16.04 -16.72 5.18
C PHE A 94 -15.71 -18.09 5.76
N SER A 95 -16.20 -19.16 5.11
CA SER A 95 -15.70 -20.52 5.35
C SER A 95 -14.26 -20.72 4.91
N GLU A 96 -13.88 -20.07 3.81
CA GLU A 96 -12.57 -20.14 3.20
C GLU A 96 -12.47 -18.98 2.21
N ILE A 97 -11.31 -18.34 2.12
CA ILE A 97 -11.00 -17.35 1.10
C ILE A 97 -9.55 -17.49 0.65
N GLY A 98 -9.35 -17.48 -0.69
CA GLY A 98 -8.07 -17.73 -1.34
C GLY A 98 -7.68 -19.21 -1.38
N ASP A 99 -6.54 -19.50 -2.02
CA ASP A 99 -6.05 -20.88 -2.25
C ASP A 99 -5.16 -21.42 -1.11
N GLY A 100 -4.90 -20.60 -0.10
CA GLY A 100 -3.90 -20.88 0.93
C GLY A 100 -2.76 -19.88 0.94
N LEU A 101 -2.27 -19.55 2.14
CA LEU A 101 -1.01 -18.82 2.28
C LEU A 101 0.16 -19.73 1.88
N ILE A 102 1.15 -19.15 1.20
CA ILE A 102 2.37 -19.88 0.83
C ILE A 102 3.20 -20.09 2.10
N LEU A 103 3.52 -21.35 2.41
CA LEU A 103 4.34 -21.69 3.57
C LEU A 103 5.76 -21.12 3.43
N ASP A 104 6.38 -20.82 4.57
CA ASP A 104 7.72 -20.24 4.70
C ASP A 104 7.90 -18.88 3.99
N LYS A 105 6.81 -18.23 3.57
CA LYS A 105 6.79 -16.88 2.99
C LYS A 105 6.10 -15.89 3.95
N TRP A 106 6.66 -14.68 4.05
CA TRP A 106 5.99 -13.58 4.74
C TRP A 106 4.83 -13.06 3.91
N HIS A 107 3.65 -13.03 4.52
CA HIS A 107 2.45 -12.41 3.99
C HIS A 107 2.01 -11.27 4.89
N HIS A 108 1.60 -10.15 4.30
CA HIS A 108 0.80 -9.16 5.01
C HIS A 108 -0.67 -9.51 4.90
N ILE A 109 -1.42 -9.39 5.99
CA ILE A 109 -2.84 -9.68 6.04
C ILE A 109 -3.54 -8.50 6.68
N ALA A 110 -4.60 -8.00 6.04
CA ALA A 110 -5.50 -7.02 6.64
C ALA A 110 -6.92 -7.59 6.75
N TYR A 111 -7.47 -7.53 7.96
CA TYR A 111 -8.85 -7.80 8.28
C TYR A 111 -9.54 -6.46 8.56
N THR A 112 -10.57 -6.07 7.80
CA THR A 112 -11.29 -4.81 8.04
C THR A 112 -12.79 -5.05 8.11
N LEU A 113 -13.44 -4.61 9.20
CA LEU A 113 -14.84 -4.90 9.49
C LEU A 113 -15.58 -3.61 9.83
N SER A 114 -16.76 -3.42 9.23
CA SER A 114 -17.64 -2.29 9.53
C SER A 114 -19.10 -2.73 9.58
N ASP A 115 -19.74 -2.49 10.72
CA ASP A 115 -21.19 -2.61 10.85
C ASP A 115 -21.89 -1.51 10.05
N LEU A 116 -21.38 -0.29 10.05
CA LEU A 116 -21.98 0.83 9.32
C LEU A 116 -22.01 0.58 7.81
N GLU A 117 -20.93 0.06 7.26
CA GLU A 117 -20.81 -0.28 5.83
C GLU A 117 -21.28 -1.70 5.52
N LYS A 118 -21.70 -2.45 6.55
CA LYS A 118 -22.26 -3.80 6.46
C LYS A 118 -21.37 -4.78 5.69
N ARG A 119 -20.06 -4.75 5.94
CA ARG A 119 -19.10 -5.61 5.25
C ARG A 119 -17.83 -5.91 6.06
N LEU A 120 -17.24 -7.05 5.73
CA LEU A 120 -15.90 -7.50 6.12
C LEU A 120 -15.06 -7.64 4.84
N ASP A 121 -13.83 -7.13 4.84
CA ASP A 121 -12.88 -7.23 3.74
C ASP A 121 -11.58 -7.85 4.20
N ILE A 122 -11.03 -8.75 3.38
CA ILE A 122 -9.71 -9.34 3.60
C ILE A 122 -8.76 -8.95 2.47
N TYR A 123 -7.55 -8.59 2.86
CA TYR A 123 -6.45 -8.32 1.96
C TYR A 123 -5.26 -9.21 2.28
N VAL A 124 -4.54 -9.64 1.25
CA VAL A 124 -3.27 -10.35 1.37
C VAL A 124 -2.24 -9.64 0.50
N ASP A 125 -1.09 -9.29 1.08
CA ASP A 125 0.00 -8.58 0.41
C ASP A 125 -0.46 -7.27 -0.28
N GLY A 126 -1.39 -6.56 0.37
CA GLY A 126 -2.03 -5.33 -0.13
C GLY A 126 -3.16 -5.56 -1.14
N GLU A 127 -3.35 -6.77 -1.66
CA GLU A 127 -4.40 -7.08 -2.64
C GLU A 127 -5.71 -7.46 -1.97
N TRP A 128 -6.83 -6.94 -2.48
CA TRP A 128 -8.17 -7.26 -1.98
C TRP A 128 -8.61 -8.62 -2.52
N ILE A 129 -8.54 -9.65 -1.66
CA ILE A 129 -8.85 -11.04 -2.07
C ILE A 129 -10.33 -11.39 -1.89
N GLY A 130 -11.10 -10.55 -1.20
CA GLY A 130 -12.57 -10.57 -1.25
C GLY A 130 -13.25 -10.01 -0.01
N PHE A 131 -14.59 -10.05 -0.03
CA PHE A 131 -15.44 -9.43 0.98
C PHE A 131 -16.73 -10.19 1.29
N TYR A 132 -17.17 -10.11 2.54
CA TYR A 132 -18.43 -10.66 3.01
C TYR A 132 -19.42 -9.52 3.25
N SER A 133 -20.53 -9.51 2.52
CA SER A 133 -21.64 -8.55 2.73
C SER A 133 -22.61 -9.02 3.82
N ILE A 134 -23.11 -8.10 4.62
CA ILE A 134 -24.21 -8.32 5.58
C ILE A 134 -25.53 -7.93 4.89
N PRO A 135 -26.36 -8.89 4.41
CA PRO A 135 -27.42 -8.59 3.45
C PRO A 135 -28.66 -7.91 4.04
N VAL A 136 -29.05 -8.22 5.28
CA VAL A 136 -30.27 -7.66 5.88
C VAL A 136 -29.92 -6.40 6.65
N VAL A 137 -29.53 -5.36 5.92
CA VAL A 137 -28.90 -4.11 6.41
C VAL A 137 -29.61 -3.45 7.60
N LYS A 138 -30.95 -3.52 7.68
CA LYS A 138 -31.73 -2.88 8.76
C LYS A 138 -31.67 -3.66 10.08
N ASP A 139 -31.70 -4.99 10.00
CA ASP A 139 -31.92 -5.86 11.16
C ASP A 139 -30.65 -6.57 11.61
N GLN A 140 -29.72 -6.84 10.68
CA GLN A 140 -28.46 -7.50 10.96
C GLN A 140 -27.41 -6.49 11.42
N ARG A 141 -26.81 -6.77 12.59
CA ARG A 141 -25.75 -5.96 13.20
C ARG A 141 -24.61 -6.83 13.69
N VAL A 142 -23.38 -6.37 13.46
CA VAL A 142 -22.17 -6.93 14.05
C VAL A 142 -22.22 -6.71 15.56
N ILE A 143 -21.87 -7.76 16.31
CA ILE A 143 -21.75 -7.71 17.77
C ILE A 143 -20.26 -7.65 18.11
N PHE A 144 -19.79 -6.48 18.50
CA PHE A 144 -18.47 -6.28 19.09
C PHE A 144 -18.47 -6.72 20.56
N ASN A 145 -17.30 -7.02 21.12
CA ASN A 145 -17.18 -7.53 22.48
C ASN A 145 -16.04 -6.87 23.26
N ASP A 146 -16.17 -6.96 24.59
CA ASP A 146 -15.21 -6.42 25.54
C ASP A 146 -14.23 -7.49 26.07
N GLY A 147 -14.15 -8.64 25.40
CA GLY A 147 -13.23 -9.73 25.75
C GLY A 147 -11.78 -9.43 25.34
N PRO A 148 -10.81 -10.20 25.85
CA PRO A 148 -9.41 -10.06 25.48
C PRO A 148 -9.15 -10.48 24.03
N LEU A 149 -8.09 -9.96 23.43
CA LEU A 149 -7.57 -10.38 22.13
C LEU A 149 -6.46 -11.42 22.33
N HIS A 150 -6.67 -12.61 21.79
CA HIS A 150 -5.69 -13.69 21.72
C HIS A 150 -5.02 -13.69 20.35
N ILE A 151 -3.70 -13.89 20.30
CA ILE A 151 -2.91 -14.04 19.07
C ILE A 151 -2.12 -15.35 19.19
N GLY A 152 -2.15 -16.20 18.16
CA GLY A 152 -1.66 -17.58 18.23
C GLY A 152 -2.77 -18.52 18.68
N CYS A 153 -2.67 -19.15 19.84
CA CYS A 153 -3.67 -20.05 20.41
C CYS A 153 -4.82 -19.32 21.14
N ALA A 154 -6.07 -19.76 20.95
CA ALA A 154 -7.24 -19.23 21.67
C ALA A 154 -8.18 -20.35 22.16
N HIS A 155 -8.57 -20.28 23.43
CA HIS A 155 -9.40 -21.28 24.11
C HIS A 155 -8.87 -22.72 23.90
N ASN A 156 -9.66 -23.59 23.26
CA ASN A 156 -9.31 -24.99 22.99
C ASN A 156 -8.70 -25.20 21.59
N TYR A 157 -8.42 -24.13 20.85
CA TYR A 157 -7.90 -24.20 19.49
C TYR A 157 -6.42 -23.87 19.45
N TYR A 158 -5.67 -24.72 18.76
CA TYR A 158 -4.24 -24.54 18.52
C TYR A 158 -4.02 -23.40 17.50
N GLY A 159 -2.86 -22.76 17.59
CA GLY A 159 -2.39 -21.79 16.61
C GLY A 159 -1.60 -22.44 15.48
N PHE A 160 -0.67 -21.66 14.92
CA PHE A 160 0.28 -22.06 13.88
C PHE A 160 1.69 -22.20 14.45
N ILE A 161 2.58 -22.88 13.73
CA ILE A 161 4.03 -22.84 13.94
C ILE A 161 4.61 -21.92 12.89
N GLY A 162 5.24 -20.83 13.31
CA GLY A 162 5.61 -19.76 12.40
C GLY A 162 6.25 -18.56 13.08
N GLU A 163 6.26 -17.46 12.34
CA GLU A 163 6.65 -16.13 12.82
C GLU A 163 5.50 -15.15 12.57
N ILE A 164 5.32 -14.21 13.50
CA ILE A 164 4.35 -13.11 13.38
C ILE A 164 5.02 -11.80 13.76
N SER A 165 4.70 -10.73 13.04
CA SER A 165 5.20 -9.37 13.34
C SER A 165 4.15 -8.33 12.96
N ASN A 166 4.42 -7.08 13.33
CA ASN A 166 3.63 -5.92 12.92
C ASN A 166 2.11 -6.07 13.15
N PHE A 167 1.74 -6.69 14.26
CA PHE A 167 0.34 -6.87 14.60
C PHE A 167 -0.21 -5.54 15.09
N ARG A 168 -1.04 -4.89 14.28
CA ARG A 168 -1.65 -3.58 14.57
C ARG A 168 -3.16 -3.70 14.69
N TYR A 169 -3.71 -3.00 15.67
CA TYR A 169 -5.14 -2.94 15.93
C TYR A 169 -5.64 -1.50 15.74
N PHE A 170 -6.66 -1.31 14.90
CA PHE A 170 -7.21 -0.02 14.53
C PHE A 170 -8.68 0.06 14.95
N ASN A 171 -9.10 1.18 15.55
CA ASN A 171 -10.52 1.40 15.87
C ASN A 171 -11.36 1.95 14.71
N TRP A 172 -10.82 1.89 13.49
CA TRP A 172 -11.56 2.21 12.27
C TRP A 172 -11.39 1.12 11.21
N ARG A 173 -12.29 1.11 10.24
CA ARG A 173 -12.14 0.27 9.04
C ARG A 173 -11.14 0.93 8.10
N LEU A 174 -9.99 0.30 7.89
CA LEU A 174 -8.99 0.74 6.92
C LEU A 174 -9.59 0.69 5.52
N SER A 175 -9.35 1.74 4.73
CA SER A 175 -9.64 1.72 3.30
C SER A 175 -8.64 0.82 2.56
N ALA A 176 -8.91 0.48 1.30
CA ALA A 176 -7.97 -0.29 0.47
C ALA A 176 -6.61 0.43 0.36
N GLU A 177 -6.64 1.75 0.31
CA GLU A 177 -5.45 2.60 0.27
C GLU A 177 -4.71 2.55 1.62
N GLU A 178 -5.39 2.71 2.75
CA GLU A 178 -4.74 2.64 4.06
C GLU A 178 -4.12 1.25 4.32
N VAL A 179 -4.76 0.17 3.84
CA VAL A 179 -4.17 -1.18 3.86
C VAL A 179 -2.92 -1.26 3.00
N MET A 180 -2.95 -0.65 1.81
CA MET A 180 -1.80 -0.60 0.91
C MET A 180 -0.63 0.19 1.52
N GLU A 181 -0.91 1.32 2.15
CA GLU A 181 0.10 2.13 2.85
C GLU A 181 0.72 1.36 4.03
N ASP A 182 -0.09 0.63 4.80
CA ASP A 182 0.37 -0.23 5.91
C ASP A 182 1.28 -1.37 5.41
N PHE A 183 0.89 -2.04 4.33
CA PHE A 183 1.69 -3.07 3.66
C PHE A 183 3.08 -2.54 3.23
N PHE A 184 3.11 -1.30 2.76
CA PHE A 184 4.29 -0.64 2.22
C PHE A 184 5.22 -0.03 3.27
N ASN A 185 4.74 0.43 4.43
CA ASN A 185 5.60 1.15 5.37
C ASN A 185 6.70 0.30 6.06
N GLU A 186 6.82 -0.99 5.75
CA GLU A 186 7.66 -1.95 6.47
C GLU A 186 8.92 -2.45 5.75
N SER A 187 9.19 -2.00 4.52
CA SER A 187 10.52 -2.21 3.93
C SER A 187 11.54 -1.40 4.73
N GLN A 188 12.67 -2.00 5.15
CA GLN A 188 13.76 -1.29 5.82
C GLN A 188 13.96 0.10 5.18
N LYS A 189 13.71 1.16 5.95
CA LYS A 189 13.87 2.54 5.50
C LYS A 189 15.36 2.83 5.36
N LYS A 190 15.91 2.46 4.22
CA LYS A 190 17.25 2.88 3.80
C LYS A 190 17.15 4.28 3.19
N PRO A 191 18.10 5.18 3.47
CA PRO A 191 18.10 6.49 2.83
C PRO A 191 18.25 6.34 1.32
N ILE A 192 17.51 7.17 0.58
CA ILE A 192 17.70 7.32 -0.86
C ILE A 192 18.68 8.48 -1.07
N VAL A 193 19.79 8.14 -1.72
CA VAL A 193 20.89 9.05 -2.03
C VAL A 193 20.94 9.34 -3.53
N CYS A 194 21.60 10.42 -3.93
CA CYS A 194 21.92 10.67 -5.33
C CYS A 194 22.73 9.48 -5.90
N GLY A 195 22.34 8.99 -7.08
CA GLY A 195 22.87 7.77 -7.69
C GLY A 195 22.10 6.50 -7.35
N SER A 196 21.18 6.53 -6.36
CA SER A 196 20.35 5.37 -6.03
C SER A 196 19.53 4.92 -7.23
N LYS A 197 19.50 3.60 -7.46
CA LYS A 197 18.55 2.96 -8.36
C LYS A 197 17.25 2.75 -7.61
N ILE A 198 16.17 3.20 -8.22
CA ILE A 198 14.84 3.16 -7.62
C ILE A 198 13.81 2.67 -8.65
N ALA A 199 12.67 2.26 -8.14
CA ALA A 199 11.43 2.18 -8.88
C ALA A 199 10.40 3.14 -8.26
N LEU A 200 9.49 3.66 -9.09
CA LEU A 200 8.36 4.48 -8.65
C LEU A 200 7.08 3.67 -8.87
N VAL A 201 6.36 3.38 -7.80
CA VAL A 201 5.16 2.54 -7.82
C VAL A 201 3.94 3.42 -7.60
N HIS A 202 2.98 3.39 -8.52
CA HIS A 202 1.72 4.08 -8.33
C HIS A 202 0.92 3.37 -7.23
N VAL A 203 0.69 4.05 -6.11
CA VAL A 203 0.15 3.40 -4.89
C VAL A 203 -1.22 2.79 -5.14
N SER A 204 -2.10 3.49 -5.86
CA SER A 204 -3.49 3.06 -6.06
C SER A 204 -3.62 1.81 -6.94
N THR A 205 -2.64 1.52 -7.81
CA THR A 205 -2.74 0.42 -8.80
C THR A 205 -1.62 -0.61 -8.69
N ARG A 206 -0.61 -0.34 -7.85
CA ARG A 206 0.67 -1.08 -7.74
C ARG A 206 1.48 -1.16 -9.03
N LYS A 207 1.13 -0.37 -10.04
CA LYS A 207 1.84 -0.38 -11.31
C LYS A 207 3.12 0.45 -11.24
N TYR A 208 4.16 -0.04 -11.89
CA TYR A 208 5.47 0.62 -11.92
C TYR A 208 5.51 1.70 -13.01
N LEU A 209 6.07 2.85 -12.68
CA LEU A 209 6.38 3.90 -13.66
C LEU A 209 7.45 3.38 -14.61
N SER A 210 7.07 3.25 -15.87
CA SER A 210 7.76 2.42 -16.86
C SER A 210 7.80 3.08 -18.23
N THR A 211 8.51 2.45 -19.16
CA THR A 211 8.45 2.77 -20.59
C THR A 211 8.46 1.51 -21.45
N LYS A 212 7.76 1.56 -22.58
CA LYS A 212 7.84 0.53 -23.64
C LYS A 212 8.64 1.00 -24.86
N GLY A 213 9.32 2.15 -24.76
CA GLY A 213 10.07 2.72 -25.89
C GLY A 213 9.19 3.24 -27.04
N VAL A 214 7.89 3.44 -26.79
CA VAL A 214 6.95 4.02 -27.76
C VAL A 214 7.15 5.54 -27.84
N LYS A 215 7.19 6.10 -29.06
CA LYS A 215 7.32 7.56 -29.27
C LYS A 215 5.97 8.23 -29.40
N TYR A 216 5.90 9.52 -29.08
CA TYR A 216 4.75 10.35 -29.46
C TYR A 216 4.83 10.74 -30.95
N ASP A 217 3.72 10.62 -31.67
CA ASP A 217 3.68 10.74 -33.14
C ASP A 217 3.58 12.18 -33.70
N PHE A 218 3.68 13.22 -32.87
CA PHE A 218 3.34 14.58 -33.30
C PHE A 218 4.49 15.38 -33.96
N ALA A 219 5.67 14.79 -34.25
CA ALA A 219 6.71 15.47 -35.05
C ALA A 219 7.81 14.54 -35.62
N PRO A 220 8.35 14.81 -36.84
CA PRO A 220 9.45 14.04 -37.43
C PRO A 220 10.80 14.15 -36.69
N LYS A 221 10.92 15.03 -35.68
CA LYS A 221 12.11 15.17 -34.82
C LYS A 221 11.85 14.79 -33.36
N ASN A 222 10.77 14.05 -33.07
CA ASN A 222 10.36 13.83 -31.68
C ASN A 222 11.36 12.93 -30.94
N LYS A 223 11.96 13.50 -29.89
CA LYS A 223 12.85 12.80 -28.94
C LYS A 223 12.11 12.32 -27.68
N HIS A 224 10.78 12.47 -27.66
CA HIS A 224 9.94 12.16 -26.51
C HIS A 224 9.34 10.76 -26.64
N TYR A 225 9.67 9.92 -25.67
CA TYR A 225 9.06 8.59 -25.53
C TYR A 225 8.00 8.62 -24.43
N MET A 226 6.97 7.82 -24.60
CA MET A 226 5.86 7.72 -23.66
C MET A 226 6.33 7.04 -22.37
N VAL A 227 5.94 7.66 -21.26
CA VAL A 227 6.02 7.08 -19.91
C VAL A 227 4.62 6.57 -19.56
N ILE A 228 4.57 5.38 -18.98
CA ILE A 228 3.34 4.66 -18.66
C ILE A 228 3.45 4.07 -17.26
N CYS A 229 2.34 3.51 -16.76
CA CYS A 229 2.34 2.61 -15.63
C CYS A 229 2.07 1.17 -16.10
N SER A 230 2.96 0.22 -15.81
CA SER A 230 2.88 -1.16 -16.30
C SER A 230 3.34 -2.18 -15.26
N GLY A 231 2.80 -3.40 -15.33
CA GLY A 231 3.15 -4.53 -14.46
C GLY A 231 2.77 -4.32 -12.99
N GLN A 232 2.66 -5.39 -12.20
CA GLN A 232 2.63 -5.33 -10.73
C GLN A 232 3.87 -6.01 -10.11
N GLU A 233 4.69 -6.60 -10.97
CA GLU A 233 6.04 -7.07 -10.67
C GLU A 233 7.02 -6.15 -11.39
N ILE A 234 8.18 -5.93 -10.77
CA ILE A 234 9.19 -5.03 -11.32
C ILE A 234 9.88 -5.62 -12.55
N ASP A 235 9.94 -4.83 -13.63
CA ASP A 235 10.80 -5.06 -14.78
C ASP A 235 12.09 -4.25 -14.64
N LEU A 236 13.19 -4.93 -14.32
CA LEU A 236 14.50 -4.30 -14.10
C LEU A 236 15.07 -3.56 -15.32
N LYS A 237 14.50 -3.76 -16.52
CA LYS A 237 14.90 -3.07 -17.74
C LYS A 237 14.12 -1.76 -17.94
N ASN A 238 12.82 -1.77 -17.64
CA ASN A 238 11.90 -0.70 -18.04
C ASN A 238 11.42 0.17 -16.86
N ASP A 239 11.58 -0.30 -15.62
CA ASP A 239 11.00 0.34 -14.43
C ASP A 239 12.04 1.03 -13.54
N VAL A 240 13.33 0.95 -13.91
CA VAL A 240 14.44 1.38 -13.05
C VAL A 240 14.92 2.77 -13.42
N TRP A 241 14.93 3.64 -12.41
CA TRP A 241 15.32 5.03 -12.49
C TRP A 241 16.50 5.30 -11.57
N THR A 242 17.45 6.12 -12.00
CA THR A 242 18.53 6.64 -11.16
C THR A 242 18.14 8.02 -10.66
N VAL A 243 18.20 8.23 -9.35
CA VAL A 243 18.00 9.55 -8.74
C VAL A 243 19.21 10.43 -9.02
N ILE A 244 19.00 11.59 -9.65
CA ILE A 244 20.07 12.53 -10.00
C ILE A 244 19.77 13.93 -9.47
N GLY A 245 20.79 14.81 -9.43
CA GLY A 245 20.57 16.22 -9.13
C GLY A 245 19.70 16.92 -10.17
N ALA A 246 19.06 18.03 -9.77
CA ALA A 246 18.37 18.92 -10.69
C ALA A 246 19.31 19.38 -11.83
N ASN A 247 18.74 19.70 -12.98
CA ASN A 247 19.49 20.28 -14.09
C ASN A 247 20.25 21.54 -13.65
N GLY A 248 21.53 21.63 -14.01
CA GLY A 248 22.43 22.71 -13.60
C GLY A 248 22.92 22.66 -12.15
N LYS A 249 22.49 21.67 -11.35
CA LYS A 249 22.95 21.49 -9.96
C LYS A 249 23.83 20.25 -9.84
N SER A 250 25.08 20.47 -9.42
CA SER A 250 26.00 19.39 -9.07
C SER A 250 25.63 18.85 -7.69
N ILE A 251 25.29 17.57 -7.61
CA ILE A 251 25.11 16.80 -6.38
C ILE A 251 26.04 15.60 -6.50
N ASN A 252 26.79 15.27 -5.45
CA ASN A 252 27.71 14.15 -5.50
C ASN A 252 26.94 12.84 -5.33
N GLU A 253 27.41 11.79 -5.99
CA GLU A 253 26.89 10.44 -5.77
C GLU A 253 27.06 10.05 -4.29
N GLY A 254 26.00 9.51 -3.69
CA GLY A 254 25.95 9.21 -2.26
C GLY A 254 25.38 10.32 -1.37
N ASP A 255 25.18 11.54 -1.88
CA ASP A 255 24.56 12.62 -1.10
C ASP A 255 23.10 12.31 -0.77
N LEU A 256 22.69 12.54 0.48
CA LEU A 256 21.30 12.36 0.93
C LEU A 256 20.34 13.31 0.19
N ILE A 257 19.20 12.77 -0.24
CA ILE A 257 18.15 13.58 -0.87
C ILE A 257 17.23 14.12 0.21
N SER A 258 17.35 15.40 0.57
CA SER A 258 16.37 16.03 1.46
C SER A 258 15.00 16.17 0.79
N LEU A 259 13.94 16.03 1.58
CA LEU A 259 12.58 16.36 1.15
C LEU A 259 12.47 17.85 0.82
N ASN A 260 11.50 18.20 -0.04
CA ASN A 260 11.33 19.54 -0.58
C ASN A 260 12.48 20.04 -1.48
N ASN A 261 13.42 19.16 -1.86
CA ASN A 261 14.41 19.49 -2.88
C ASN A 261 13.90 19.21 -4.29
N ILE A 262 14.57 19.87 -5.24
CA ILE A 262 14.41 19.64 -6.67
C ILE A 262 15.48 18.63 -7.09
N ILE A 263 15.04 17.56 -7.75
CA ILE A 263 15.86 16.46 -8.25
C ILE A 263 15.46 16.13 -9.69
N GLY A 264 16.19 15.23 -10.33
CA GLY A 264 15.80 14.61 -11.60
C GLY A 264 15.84 13.09 -11.50
N PHE A 265 15.28 12.44 -12.51
CA PHE A 265 15.30 10.98 -12.65
C PHE A 265 15.84 10.61 -14.03
N ARG A 266 16.82 9.71 -14.07
CA ARG A 266 17.37 9.19 -15.32
C ARG A 266 17.01 7.71 -15.45
N HIS A 267 16.29 7.34 -16.50
CA HIS A 267 15.97 5.95 -16.78
C HIS A 267 17.24 5.13 -17.04
N GLN A 268 17.36 3.96 -16.41
CA GLN A 268 18.61 3.21 -16.37
C GLN A 268 19.03 2.71 -17.76
N GLU A 269 18.12 2.08 -18.50
CA GLU A 269 18.44 1.43 -19.77
C GLU A 269 18.64 2.43 -20.91
N THR A 270 17.80 3.48 -20.96
CA THR A 270 17.81 4.44 -22.08
C THR A 270 18.71 5.65 -21.83
N GLY A 271 19.05 5.94 -20.58
CA GLY A 271 19.77 7.15 -20.19
C GLY A 271 18.96 8.45 -20.34
N CYS A 272 17.71 8.37 -20.77
CA CYS A 272 16.81 9.51 -20.90
C CYS A 272 16.29 9.99 -19.53
N TYR A 273 15.82 11.23 -19.47
CA TYR A 273 15.34 11.87 -18.26
C TYR A 273 13.81 11.87 -18.19
N LEU A 274 13.25 11.73 -16.98
CA LEU A 274 11.84 11.93 -16.74
C LEU A 274 11.49 13.41 -16.94
N HIS A 275 10.65 13.68 -17.94
CA HIS A 275 10.47 15.01 -18.50
C HIS A 275 8.98 15.36 -18.60
N SER A 276 8.65 16.63 -18.41
CA SER A 276 7.30 17.13 -18.72
C SER A 276 7.36 18.55 -19.25
N HIS A 277 6.36 18.97 -20.02
CA HIS A 277 6.31 20.30 -20.62
C HIS A 277 4.88 20.82 -20.62
N ASN A 278 4.68 22.10 -20.91
CA ASN A 278 3.33 22.65 -21.03
C ASN A 278 2.53 21.98 -22.18
N THR A 279 1.23 22.23 -22.21
CA THR A 279 0.29 21.64 -23.17
C THR A 279 0.18 22.39 -24.50
N SER A 280 1.09 23.33 -24.78
CA SER A 280 1.09 24.07 -26.05
C SER A 280 1.33 23.12 -27.22
N TYR A 281 0.80 23.47 -28.40
CA TYR A 281 0.93 22.66 -29.63
C TYR A 281 0.39 21.22 -29.47
N GLU A 282 -0.73 21.07 -28.76
CA GLU A 282 -1.41 19.79 -28.55
C GLU A 282 -0.52 18.70 -27.93
N ARG A 283 0.50 19.10 -27.17
CA ARG A 283 1.36 18.16 -26.45
C ARG A 283 0.69 17.66 -25.18
N VAL A 284 -0.36 16.87 -25.38
CA VAL A 284 -1.23 16.32 -24.36
C VAL A 284 -1.31 14.80 -24.45
N THR A 285 -1.63 14.13 -23.35
CA THR A 285 -1.73 12.67 -23.31
C THR A 285 -2.76 12.15 -24.31
N PRO A 286 -2.59 10.94 -24.86
CA PRO A 286 -3.41 10.47 -25.98
C PRO A 286 -4.90 10.39 -25.66
N ILE A 287 -5.26 9.97 -24.44
CA ILE A 287 -6.65 9.72 -24.05
C ILE A 287 -7.21 10.87 -23.22
N SER A 288 -6.62 11.17 -22.05
CA SER A 288 -7.19 12.18 -21.14
C SER A 288 -6.94 13.63 -21.56
N LYS A 289 -6.08 13.85 -22.56
CA LYS A 289 -5.68 15.20 -23.02
C LYS A 289 -5.08 16.06 -21.90
N LEU A 290 -4.41 15.43 -20.94
CA LEU A 290 -3.70 16.08 -19.85
C LEU A 290 -2.23 16.36 -20.22
N GLN A 291 -1.50 17.05 -19.35
CA GLN A 291 -0.09 17.34 -19.58
C GLN A 291 0.74 16.04 -19.66
N GLN A 292 1.54 15.89 -20.71
CA GLN A 292 2.33 14.68 -20.94
C GLN A 292 3.48 14.54 -19.95
N VAL A 293 3.79 13.29 -19.60
CA VAL A 293 5.05 12.90 -18.98
C VAL A 293 5.77 11.97 -19.94
N THR A 294 7.04 12.27 -20.19
CA THR A 294 7.81 11.66 -21.28
C THR A 294 9.23 11.33 -20.83
N LEU A 295 9.92 10.53 -21.62
CA LEU A 295 11.37 10.38 -21.56
C LEU A 295 12.00 11.23 -22.66
N CYS A 296 12.94 12.10 -22.28
CA CYS A 296 13.69 12.95 -23.22
C CYS A 296 15.20 12.74 -23.06
N SER A 297 15.94 12.74 -24.16
CA SER A 297 17.41 12.59 -24.13
C SER A 297 18.14 13.87 -23.75
N ASP A 298 17.53 15.02 -24.02
CA ASP A 298 18.17 16.33 -23.89
C ASP A 298 17.89 16.90 -22.51
N ARG A 299 18.90 16.91 -21.63
CA ARG A 299 18.74 17.38 -20.25
C ARG A 299 18.43 18.87 -20.19
N CYS A 300 17.36 19.27 -19.51
CA CYS A 300 16.96 20.67 -19.35
C CYS A 300 16.14 20.92 -18.08
N MET A 301 15.58 22.12 -17.92
CA MET A 301 14.83 22.51 -16.72
C MET A 301 13.48 21.80 -16.58
N ASP A 302 12.98 21.21 -17.66
CA ASP A 302 11.74 20.42 -17.72
C ASP A 302 11.91 18.97 -17.18
N ASP A 303 13.14 18.62 -16.77
CA ASP A 303 13.44 17.34 -16.10
C ASP A 303 13.46 17.47 -14.57
N ASN A 304 13.16 18.67 -14.06
CA ASN A 304 13.26 19.00 -12.65
C ASN A 304 11.95 18.73 -11.92
N TRP A 305 12.02 17.88 -10.91
CA TRP A 305 10.90 17.47 -10.09
C TRP A 305 11.13 17.87 -8.64
N LEU A 306 10.16 18.57 -8.06
CA LEU A 306 10.12 18.82 -6.62
C LEU A 306 9.50 17.60 -5.93
N ILE A 307 10.26 16.97 -5.04
CA ILE A 307 9.79 15.83 -4.27
C ILE A 307 9.26 16.25 -2.90
N ARG A 308 8.07 15.75 -2.54
CA ARG A 308 7.49 15.92 -1.21
C ARG A 308 6.94 14.59 -0.73
N ARG A 309 7.01 14.31 0.57
CA ARG A 309 6.19 13.23 1.13
C ARG A 309 4.72 13.58 0.96
N TYR A 310 3.93 12.58 0.62
CA TYR A 310 2.49 12.70 0.60
C TYR A 310 2.01 12.82 2.05
N ASN A 311 1.54 14.00 2.47
CA ASN A 311 0.95 14.18 3.79
C ASN A 311 -0.02 15.36 3.81
N SER A 312 -1.22 15.15 4.35
CA SER A 312 -2.37 16.07 4.21
C SER A 312 -2.30 17.32 5.12
N ILE A 313 -1.41 17.41 6.12
CA ILE A 313 -1.63 18.36 7.23
C ILE A 313 -0.47 19.33 7.57
N THR A 314 0.80 19.16 7.17
CA THR A 314 1.80 20.23 7.45
C THR A 314 2.93 20.33 6.43
N SER A 315 3.35 21.59 6.22
CA SER A 315 4.11 22.08 5.06
C SER A 315 5.63 22.07 5.18
N TYR A 316 6.23 21.36 6.14
CA TYR A 316 7.69 21.41 6.33
C TYR A 316 8.27 20.10 6.90
N ASP A 317 8.02 18.96 6.24
CA ASP A 317 8.86 17.80 6.51
C ASP A 317 10.30 18.10 6.05
N THR A 318 11.23 18.13 7.00
CA THR A 318 12.64 18.51 6.82
C THR A 318 13.57 17.29 6.82
N GLY A 319 13.02 16.08 6.70
CA GLY A 319 13.79 14.84 6.63
C GLY A 319 14.46 14.56 5.28
N HIS A 320 15.08 13.38 5.20
CA HIS A 320 15.58 12.80 3.97
C HIS A 320 14.58 11.81 3.39
N LEU A 321 14.65 11.65 2.07
CA LEU A 321 13.88 10.67 1.32
C LEU A 321 14.37 9.26 1.70
N MET A 322 13.43 8.39 2.06
CA MET A 322 13.72 7.02 2.46
C MET A 322 13.06 6.04 1.50
N ASN A 323 13.66 4.86 1.37
CA ASN A 323 13.03 3.70 0.75
C ASN A 323 11.66 3.44 1.39
N GLY A 324 10.65 3.24 0.55
CA GLY A 324 9.27 2.99 0.94
C GLY A 324 8.47 4.26 1.21
N ASP A 325 9.06 5.46 1.17
CA ASP A 325 8.30 6.70 1.37
C ASP A 325 7.24 6.87 0.27
N ILE A 326 6.06 7.33 0.68
CA ILE A 326 5.00 7.76 -0.24
C ILE A 326 5.17 9.24 -0.51
N ILE A 327 5.25 9.60 -1.78
CA ILE A 327 5.64 10.92 -2.26
C ILE A 327 4.66 11.45 -3.32
N CYS A 328 4.68 12.77 -3.47
CA CYS A 328 4.27 13.47 -4.68
C CYS A 328 5.49 14.03 -5.40
N LEU A 329 5.46 13.97 -6.73
CA LEU A 329 6.45 14.57 -7.61
C LEU A 329 5.80 15.72 -8.35
N PHE A 330 6.30 16.95 -8.19
CA PHE A 330 5.73 18.14 -8.81
C PHE A 330 6.64 18.66 -9.92
N HIS A 331 6.06 18.86 -11.11
CA HIS A 331 6.81 19.40 -12.23
C HIS A 331 6.98 20.92 -12.10
N ILE A 332 8.20 21.39 -11.82
CA ILE A 332 8.39 22.77 -11.34
C ILE A 332 8.11 23.84 -12.39
N ASN A 333 8.32 23.52 -13.68
CA ASN A 333 8.33 24.53 -14.74
C ASN A 333 6.94 24.84 -15.31
N THR A 334 5.93 24.03 -14.99
CA THR A 334 4.58 24.14 -15.60
C THR A 334 3.49 24.41 -14.56
N ASN A 335 3.72 25.36 -13.64
CA ASN A 335 2.81 25.67 -12.54
C ASN A 335 2.64 24.54 -11.51
N LYS A 336 3.67 23.69 -11.34
CA LYS A 336 3.75 22.65 -10.30
C LYS A 336 2.60 21.62 -10.26
N PRO A 337 2.10 21.09 -11.39
CA PRO A 337 1.20 19.95 -11.37
C PRO A 337 1.95 18.71 -10.86
N ALA A 338 1.23 17.84 -10.17
CA ALA A 338 1.78 16.60 -9.64
C ALA A 338 1.77 15.47 -10.69
N LEU A 339 2.76 14.58 -10.63
CA LEU A 339 2.78 13.33 -11.38
C LEU A 339 1.53 12.52 -11.03
N TYR A 340 0.84 12.05 -12.04
CA TYR A 340 -0.50 11.50 -11.93
C TYR A 340 -0.63 10.25 -12.79
N SER A 341 -1.27 9.22 -12.26
CA SER A 341 -1.74 8.08 -13.05
C SER A 341 -3.10 7.61 -12.54
N HIS A 342 -3.88 6.96 -13.39
CA HIS A 342 -5.26 6.61 -13.08
C HIS A 342 -5.70 5.37 -13.86
N THR A 343 -6.98 5.03 -13.75
CA THR A 343 -7.56 3.84 -14.37
C THR A 343 -7.73 3.92 -15.89
N VAL A 344 -7.33 5.02 -16.54
CA VAL A 344 -7.33 5.10 -18.00
C VAL A 344 -6.24 4.22 -18.59
N LEU A 345 -6.67 3.29 -19.44
CA LEU A 345 -5.82 2.31 -20.08
C LEU A 345 -5.54 2.71 -21.55
N LEU A 346 -4.30 2.56 -21.96
CA LEU A 346 -3.88 2.59 -23.35
C LEU A 346 -4.26 1.26 -24.04
N GLY A 347 -4.12 1.21 -25.37
CA GLY A 347 -4.53 0.04 -26.17
C GLY A 347 -3.80 -1.27 -25.85
N ASP A 348 -2.73 -1.21 -25.05
CA ASP A 348 -1.92 -2.34 -24.59
C ASP A 348 -2.06 -2.61 -23.08
N GLU A 349 -3.16 -2.12 -22.48
CA GLU A 349 -3.53 -2.27 -21.06
C GLU A 349 -2.58 -1.59 -20.05
N SER A 350 -1.59 -0.84 -20.54
CA SER A 350 -0.80 0.05 -19.69
C SER A 350 -1.61 1.27 -19.27
N GLN A 351 -1.29 1.83 -18.11
CA GLN A 351 -1.95 3.01 -17.58
C GLN A 351 -1.29 4.28 -18.09
N GLU A 352 -2.12 5.25 -18.46
CA GLU A 352 -1.66 6.57 -18.87
C GLU A 352 -1.03 7.30 -17.67
N VAL A 353 0.05 8.04 -17.93
CA VAL A 353 0.74 8.89 -16.95
C VAL A 353 0.72 10.34 -17.45
N SER A 354 0.41 11.26 -16.56
CA SER A 354 0.30 12.69 -16.85
C SER A 354 0.80 13.55 -15.69
N CYS A 355 0.80 14.87 -15.88
CA CYS A 355 0.89 15.83 -14.79
C CYS A 355 -0.48 16.48 -14.57
N TYR A 356 -1.04 16.34 -13.37
CA TYR A 356 -2.34 16.89 -13.02
C TYR A 356 -2.50 17.08 -11.50
N GLY A 357 -3.32 18.07 -11.12
CA GLY A 357 -3.66 18.34 -9.73
C GLY A 357 -2.55 18.99 -8.92
N ASP A 358 -2.88 19.28 -7.66
CA ASP A 358 -2.00 19.92 -6.67
C ASP A 358 -1.32 18.90 -5.74
N GLY A 359 -1.37 17.61 -6.09
CA GLY A 359 -0.80 16.51 -5.32
C GLY A 359 -1.67 16.06 -4.14
N SER A 360 -2.89 16.57 -3.98
CA SER A 360 -3.80 16.11 -2.92
C SER A 360 -4.52 14.81 -3.25
N GLU A 361 -4.61 14.42 -4.53
CA GLU A 361 -5.38 13.25 -4.96
C GLU A 361 -4.63 11.92 -4.76
N ASN A 362 -5.39 10.83 -4.56
CA ASN A 362 -4.82 9.49 -4.44
C ASN A 362 -4.02 9.05 -5.67
N ASN A 363 -4.42 9.54 -6.85
CA ASN A 363 -3.76 9.28 -8.13
C ASN A 363 -2.40 10.00 -8.27
N ASN A 364 -2.05 10.88 -7.31
CA ASN A 364 -0.74 11.52 -7.22
C ASN A 364 0.21 10.82 -6.23
N LYS A 365 -0.20 9.70 -5.62
CA LYS A 365 0.60 8.96 -4.65
C LYS A 365 1.54 7.99 -5.37
N TRP A 366 2.84 8.21 -5.16
CA TRP A 366 3.89 7.32 -5.66
C TRP A 366 4.71 6.81 -4.49
N ARG A 367 4.96 5.50 -4.45
CA ARG A 367 5.92 4.92 -3.53
C ARG A 367 7.28 4.82 -4.22
N ILE A 368 8.32 5.24 -3.51
CA ILE A 368 9.69 5.08 -3.99
C ILE A 368 10.30 3.80 -3.40
N GLU A 369 10.78 2.90 -4.25
CA GLU A 369 11.36 1.61 -3.84
C GLU A 369 12.83 1.55 -4.28
N LEU A 370 13.75 1.28 -3.37
CA LEU A 370 15.17 1.14 -3.65
C LEU A 370 15.44 -0.21 -4.31
N ILE A 371 16.18 -0.21 -5.42
CA ILE A 371 16.60 -1.41 -6.15
C ILE A 371 18.04 -1.73 -5.73
N ASN A 372 18.22 -2.89 -5.08
CA ASN A 372 19.54 -3.34 -4.62
C ASN A 372 20.35 -4.01 -5.73
#